data_AF-A0A1D7YS08-F1
#
_entry.id   AF-A0A1D7YS08-F1
#
_cell.length_a   1.000
_cell.length_b   1.000
_cell.length_c   1.000
_cell.angle_alpha   90.00
_cell.angle_beta   90.00
_cell.angle_gamma   90.00
#
_symmetry.space_group_name_H-M   'P 1'
#
loop_
_entity.id
_entity.type
_entity.pdbx_description
1 polymer ?
#
loop_
_entity_poly.entity_id
_entity_poly.type
_entity_poly.pdbx_seq_one_letter_code
_entity_poly.pdbx_strand_id
1 'polypeptide(L)'
;MAIQGFDYKGFAQNLAQQALELIPPDFNDNQKNYVANTLLNFATVAGQALYDDESLGFNLDQAVMITQIIAEWSFHKSVDLVRSGIPQQYWDPVMQKIAYTIFEIAKNAFHQGLPQDQCLQLIEHHVKKTWIDCIEELKDKNLIDEGLKEQAENQSNIDAMMQQAQAEQQQAAQVQSPQMQQGVPAQSGASVPMPSNLGANTKVLKLATLAMLFQKMKQERVQTILNKFNPDDAGSVIKFMEMPDLQSKVDPYSAMRCLQEIKANLPAVGQNLTPSTIISKIQNVSQYLDRSQLEQTLRMERGKVKKFVFSALEGEYYEIPPKVANIIATHLEDSV
;
A
#
# COMPACT_ATOMS: atom_id res chain seq x y z
N MET A 1 6.67 38.93 13.25
CA MET A 1 7.55 38.88 12.07
C MET A 1 7.36 37.53 11.41
N ALA A 2 7.18 37.51 10.09
CA ALA A 2 7.22 36.29 9.28
C ALA A 2 8.44 35.43 9.62
N ILE A 3 8.31 34.10 9.50
CA ILE A 3 9.38 33.16 9.86
C ILE A 3 10.61 33.42 8.98
N GLN A 4 11.61 34.07 9.56
CA GLN A 4 12.77 34.56 8.82
C GLN A 4 13.56 33.38 8.23
N GLY A 5 13.76 33.40 6.92
CA GLY A 5 14.48 32.33 6.20
C GLY A 5 13.61 31.15 5.74
N PHE A 6 12.30 31.15 6.00
CA PHE A 6 11.43 30.08 5.52
C PHE A 6 10.96 30.32 4.06
N ASP A 7 11.72 29.82 3.09
CA ASP A 7 11.27 29.75 1.69
C ASP A 7 10.35 28.54 1.47
N TYR A 8 9.11 28.66 1.95
CA TYR A 8 8.11 27.58 1.87
C TYR A 8 7.78 27.19 0.42
N LYS A 9 7.86 28.12 -0.54
CA LYS A 9 7.60 27.83 -1.97
C LYS A 9 8.73 26.98 -2.55
N GLY A 10 9.98 27.39 -2.34
CA GLY A 10 11.15 26.62 -2.78
C GLY A 10 11.19 25.25 -2.11
N PHE A 11 10.87 25.18 -0.82
CA PHE A 11 10.80 23.93 -0.07
C PHE A 11 9.73 22.98 -0.63
N ALA A 12 8.50 23.46 -0.84
CA ALA A 12 7.41 22.66 -1.41
C ALA A 12 7.73 22.16 -2.82
N GLN A 13 8.37 22.99 -3.65
CA GLN A 13 8.83 22.58 -4.99
C GLN A 13 9.88 21.46 -4.92
N ASN A 14 10.81 21.55 -3.97
CA ASN A 14 11.85 20.54 -3.78
C ASN A 14 11.25 19.19 -3.37
N LEU A 15 10.31 19.20 -2.41
CA LEU A 15 9.58 18.00 -1.99
C LEU A 15 8.79 17.38 -3.15
N ALA A 16 8.12 18.20 -3.94
CA ALA A 16 7.37 17.71 -5.11
C ALA A 16 8.28 17.05 -6.14
N GLN A 17 9.47 17.62 -6.40
CA GLN A 17 10.45 17.05 -7.31
C GLN A 17 10.99 15.70 -6.81
N GLN A 18 11.29 15.58 -5.52
CA GLN A 18 11.74 14.32 -4.91
C GLN A 18 10.65 13.25 -5.00
N ALA A 19 9.39 13.63 -4.79
CA ALA A 19 8.26 12.70 -4.82
C ALA A 19 7.98 12.13 -6.22
N LEU A 20 8.38 12.80 -7.32
CA LEU A 20 8.15 12.31 -8.69
C LEU A 20 8.75 10.92 -8.92
N GLU A 21 9.92 10.64 -8.35
CA GLU A 21 10.62 9.36 -8.48
C GLU A 21 9.93 8.24 -7.70
N LEU A 22 9.10 8.60 -6.71
CA LEU A 22 8.40 7.68 -5.82
C LEU A 22 6.98 7.36 -6.30
N ILE A 23 6.46 8.08 -7.31
CA ILE A 23 5.12 7.83 -7.84
C ILE A 23 5.08 6.43 -8.48
N PRO A 24 4.05 5.61 -8.19
CA PRO A 24 3.96 4.28 -8.78
C PRO A 24 4.06 4.29 -10.31
N PRO A 25 4.91 3.42 -10.91
CA PRO A 25 5.18 3.46 -12.35
C PRO A 25 3.96 3.07 -13.18
N ASP A 26 3.04 2.28 -12.59
CA ASP A 26 1.78 1.82 -13.17
C ASP A 26 0.73 2.94 -13.31
N PHE A 27 0.94 4.11 -12.70
CA PHE A 27 0.02 5.23 -12.83
C PHE A 27 0.10 5.86 -14.24
N ASN A 28 -1.06 6.24 -14.77
CA ASN A 28 -1.14 7.02 -16.00
C ASN A 28 -0.74 8.49 -15.75
N ASP A 29 -0.57 9.27 -16.81
CA ASP A 29 -0.10 10.66 -16.70
C ASP A 29 -1.04 11.55 -15.87
N ASN A 30 -2.35 11.34 -15.96
CA ASN A 30 -3.31 12.10 -15.16
C ASN A 30 -3.15 11.80 -13.65
N GLN A 31 -3.01 10.52 -13.29
CA GLN A 31 -2.79 10.08 -11.92
C GLN A 31 -1.45 10.57 -11.37
N LYS A 32 -0.38 10.49 -12.17
CA LYS A 32 0.95 11.00 -11.80
C LYS A 32 0.91 12.51 -11.53
N ASN A 33 0.30 13.26 -12.44
CA ASN A 33 0.11 14.70 -12.28
C ASN A 33 -0.74 15.04 -11.06
N TYR A 34 -1.80 14.27 -10.80
CA TYR A 34 -2.64 14.46 -9.62
C TYR A 34 -1.85 14.31 -8.32
N VAL A 35 -1.09 13.23 -8.15
CA VAL A 35 -0.27 12.98 -6.96
C VAL A 35 0.76 14.09 -6.75
N ALA A 36 1.51 14.45 -7.80
CA ALA A 36 2.53 15.49 -7.73
C ALA A 36 1.95 16.88 -7.38
N ASN A 37 0.85 17.26 -8.04
CA ASN A 37 0.19 18.54 -7.79
C ASN A 37 -0.44 18.59 -6.40
N THR A 38 -0.99 17.47 -5.93
CA THR A 38 -1.61 17.38 -4.59
C THR A 38 -0.58 17.64 -3.49
N LEU A 39 0.58 16.99 -3.56
CA LEU A 39 1.68 17.25 -2.64
C LEU A 39 2.11 18.71 -2.71
N LEU A 40 2.41 19.22 -3.92
CA LEU A 40 2.90 20.59 -4.10
C LEU A 40 1.92 21.63 -3.52
N ASN A 41 0.63 21.47 -3.83
CA ASN A 41 -0.41 22.37 -3.39
C ASN A 41 -0.54 22.39 -1.87
N PHE A 42 -0.64 21.23 -1.22
CA PHE A 42 -0.81 21.21 0.23
C PHE A 42 0.45 21.61 0.99
N ALA A 43 1.64 21.24 0.51
CA ALA A 43 2.89 21.73 1.08
C ALA A 43 2.99 23.26 0.97
N THR A 44 2.61 23.84 -0.17
CA THR A 44 2.62 25.29 -0.37
C THR A 44 1.62 26.00 0.54
N VAL A 45 0.38 25.49 0.63
CA VAL A 45 -0.68 26.08 1.46
C VAL A 45 -0.34 25.97 2.95
N ALA A 46 0.18 24.83 3.41
CA ALA A 46 0.61 24.66 4.78
C ALA A 46 1.76 25.60 5.14
N GLY A 47 2.80 25.65 4.30
CA GLY A 47 3.93 26.53 4.51
C GLY A 47 3.53 28.02 4.50
N GLN A 48 2.62 28.41 3.60
CA GLN A 48 2.04 29.76 3.59
C GLN A 48 1.31 30.07 4.90
N ALA A 49 0.44 29.16 5.37
CA ALA A 49 -0.32 29.36 6.61
C ALA A 49 0.60 29.52 7.83
N LEU A 50 1.69 28.75 7.90
CA LEU A 50 2.70 28.86 8.96
C LEU A 50 3.54 30.14 8.85
N TYR A 51 3.80 30.59 7.62
CA TYR A 51 4.56 31.81 7.35
C TYR A 51 3.77 33.08 7.67
N ASP A 52 2.48 33.11 7.32
CA ASP A 52 1.61 34.29 7.44
C ASP A 52 1.04 34.47 8.84
N ASP A 53 0.72 33.36 9.54
CA ASP A 53 0.07 33.43 10.85
C ASP A 53 1.12 33.46 11.98
N GLU A 54 1.58 34.68 12.27
CA GLU A 54 2.54 34.94 13.34
C GLU A 54 2.01 34.53 14.74
N SER A 55 0.69 34.43 14.91
CA SER A 55 0.09 34.04 16.20
C SER A 55 0.37 32.58 16.56
N LEU A 56 0.76 31.76 15.58
CA LEU A 56 1.15 30.37 15.78
C LEU A 56 2.52 30.23 16.46
N GLY A 57 3.35 31.27 16.49
CA GLY A 57 4.59 31.28 17.27
C GLY A 57 5.62 30.20 16.90
N PHE A 58 5.52 29.59 15.71
CA PHE A 58 6.46 28.56 15.27
C PHE A 58 7.80 29.14 14.83
N ASN A 59 8.87 28.42 15.12
CA ASN A 59 10.19 28.69 14.55
C ASN A 59 10.36 28.04 13.17
N LEU A 60 11.50 28.31 12.51
CA LEU A 60 11.82 27.78 11.19
C LEU A 60 11.77 26.24 11.15
N ASP A 61 12.40 25.56 12.12
CA ASP A 61 12.49 24.11 12.14
C ASP A 61 11.11 23.46 12.29
N GLN A 62 10.24 24.02 13.13
CA GLN A 62 8.87 23.58 13.30
C GLN A 62 8.05 23.80 12.02
N ALA A 63 8.20 24.95 11.38
CA ALA A 63 7.46 25.25 10.15
C ALA A 63 7.86 24.34 8.98
N VAL A 64 9.17 24.08 8.83
CA VAL A 64 9.72 23.11 7.89
C VAL A 64 9.17 21.70 8.18
N MET A 65 9.22 21.27 9.45
CA MET A 65 8.77 19.93 9.83
C MET A 65 7.27 19.72 9.61
N ILE A 66 6.42 20.67 9.99
CA ILE A 66 4.97 20.57 9.75
C ILE A 66 4.66 20.54 8.25
N THR A 67 5.36 21.37 7.47
CA THR A 67 5.18 21.40 6.00
C THR A 67 5.59 20.08 5.35
N GLN A 68 6.72 19.49 5.79
CA GLN A 68 7.18 18.19 5.32
C GLN A 68 6.20 17.07 5.65
N ILE A 69 5.72 17.02 6.90
CA ILE A 69 4.72 16.04 7.32
C ILE A 69 3.48 16.10 6.42
N ILE A 70 2.96 17.30 6.15
CA ILE A 70 1.79 17.46 5.28
C ILE A 70 2.09 17.00 3.85
N ALA A 71 3.26 17.31 3.32
CA ALA A 71 3.65 16.88 1.98
C ALA A 71 3.69 15.35 1.85
N GLU A 72 4.38 14.67 2.77
CA GLU A 72 4.55 13.22 2.77
C GLU A 72 3.20 12.50 2.92
N TRP A 73 2.41 12.88 3.92
CA TRP A 73 1.10 12.29 4.12
C TRP A 73 0.16 12.56 2.94
N SER A 74 0.20 13.77 2.36
CA SER A 74 -0.61 14.11 1.19
C SER A 74 -0.24 13.27 -0.02
N PHE A 75 1.06 13.04 -0.25
CA PHE A 75 1.54 12.16 -1.30
C PHE A 75 0.99 10.74 -1.13
N HIS A 76 1.22 10.12 0.03
CA HIS A 76 0.79 8.74 0.24
C HIS A 76 -0.73 8.59 0.20
N LYS A 77 -1.48 9.55 0.77
CA LYS A 77 -2.94 9.50 0.71
C LYS A 77 -3.47 9.73 -0.70
N SER A 78 -2.84 10.59 -1.49
CA SER A 78 -3.21 10.73 -2.91
C SER A 78 -2.96 9.44 -3.70
N VAL A 79 -1.87 8.70 -3.41
CA VAL A 79 -1.60 7.39 -4.00
C VAL A 79 -2.66 6.36 -3.59
N ASP A 80 -3.01 6.29 -2.31
CA ASP A 80 -4.05 5.39 -1.82
C ASP A 80 -5.42 5.71 -2.44
N LEU A 81 -5.73 6.99 -2.62
CA LEU A 81 -6.95 7.47 -3.28
C LEU A 81 -7.01 7.03 -4.74
N VAL A 82 -5.92 7.15 -5.50
CA VAL A 82 -5.87 6.63 -6.87
C VAL A 82 -6.09 5.12 -6.91
N ARG A 83 -5.49 4.36 -5.97
CA ARG A 83 -5.61 2.89 -5.91
C ARG A 83 -6.94 2.39 -5.35
N SER A 84 -7.63 3.23 -4.58
CA SER A 84 -8.90 2.89 -3.95
C SER A 84 -10.02 2.64 -4.95
N GLY A 85 -9.89 3.16 -6.18
CA GLY A 85 -10.95 3.12 -7.19
C GLY A 85 -12.05 4.16 -6.99
N ILE A 86 -11.98 4.99 -5.94
CA ILE A 86 -12.92 6.10 -5.72
C ILE A 86 -12.93 7.00 -6.97
N PRO A 87 -14.11 7.44 -7.46
CA PRO A 87 -14.19 8.34 -8.61
C PRO A 87 -13.42 9.65 -8.40
N GLN A 88 -12.70 10.09 -9.44
CA GLN A 88 -11.81 11.26 -9.39
C GLN A 88 -12.49 12.55 -8.92
N GLN A 89 -13.77 12.73 -9.20
CA GLN A 89 -14.54 13.90 -8.75
C GLN A 89 -14.63 14.05 -7.22
N TYR A 90 -14.34 12.99 -6.46
CA TYR A 90 -14.33 13.00 -4.99
C TYR A 90 -12.93 13.09 -4.40
N TRP A 91 -11.90 13.09 -5.24
CA TRP A 91 -10.52 13.05 -4.78
C TRP A 91 -10.13 14.29 -3.98
N ASP A 92 -10.34 15.48 -4.56
CA ASP A 92 -9.99 16.75 -3.90
C ASP A 92 -10.75 16.97 -2.58
N PRO A 93 -12.08 16.76 -2.47
CA PRO A 93 -12.80 16.88 -1.20
C PRO A 93 -12.24 15.98 -0.09
N VAL A 94 -11.88 14.73 -0.42
CA VAL A 94 -11.30 13.79 0.56
C VAL A 94 -9.91 14.26 0.97
N MET A 95 -9.07 14.62 0.00
CA MET A 95 -7.72 15.10 0.26
C MET A 95 -7.68 16.40 1.07
N GLN A 96 -8.60 17.33 0.84
CA GLN A 96 -8.71 18.57 1.63
C GLN A 96 -9.00 18.28 3.11
N LYS A 97 -9.93 17.36 3.40
CA LYS A 97 -10.24 16.94 4.79
C LYS A 97 -9.02 16.32 5.45
N ILE A 98 -8.30 15.45 4.73
CA ILE A 98 -7.08 14.82 5.22
C ILE A 98 -5.98 15.85 5.49
N ALA A 99 -5.68 16.72 4.53
CA ALA A 99 -4.66 17.76 4.66
C ALA A 99 -4.96 18.70 5.83
N TYR A 100 -6.23 19.09 6.00
CA TYR A 100 -6.67 19.90 7.14
C TYR A 100 -6.46 19.16 8.47
N THR A 101 -6.84 17.89 8.55
CA THR A 101 -6.60 17.08 9.75
C THR A 101 -5.11 17.00 10.10
N ILE A 102 -4.24 16.73 9.11
CA ILE A 102 -2.78 16.65 9.34
C ILE A 102 -2.28 17.99 9.87
N PHE A 103 -2.66 19.10 9.24
CA PHE A 103 -2.24 20.44 9.65
C PHE A 103 -2.67 20.77 11.08
N GLU A 104 -3.94 20.56 11.44
CA GLU A 104 -4.44 20.87 12.78
C GLU A 104 -3.80 20.00 13.86
N ILE A 105 -3.65 18.70 13.62
CA ILE A 105 -3.06 17.79 14.59
C ILE A 105 -1.56 18.06 14.75
N ALA A 106 -0.82 18.26 13.65
CA ALA A 106 0.58 18.65 13.70
C ALA A 106 0.75 19.96 14.46
N LYS A 107 0.00 21.01 14.08
CA LYS A 107 0.03 22.31 14.73
C LYS A 107 -0.16 22.19 16.25
N ASN A 108 -1.16 21.44 16.70
CA ASN A 108 -1.46 21.26 18.11
C ASN A 108 -0.40 20.43 18.85
N ALA A 109 0.14 19.39 18.21
CA ALA A 109 1.19 18.55 18.79
C ALA A 109 2.51 19.30 18.98
N PHE A 110 2.92 20.11 17.99
CA PHE A 110 4.12 20.94 18.07
C PHE A 110 3.99 22.07 19.10
N HIS A 111 2.80 22.67 19.25
CA HIS A 111 2.53 23.64 20.32
C HIS A 111 2.67 23.03 21.72
N GLN A 112 2.26 21.77 21.87
CA GLN A 112 2.39 21.04 23.14
C GLN A 112 3.82 20.56 23.40
N GLY A 113 4.75 20.78 22.46
CA GLY A 113 6.14 20.32 22.58
C GLY A 113 6.24 18.79 22.62
N LEU A 114 5.29 18.08 22.00
CA LEU A 114 5.33 16.63 21.97
C LEU A 114 6.55 16.14 21.19
N PRO A 115 7.18 15.03 21.60
CA PRO A 115 8.20 14.38 20.78
C PRO A 115 7.66 14.05 19.40
N GLN A 116 8.51 14.13 18.38
CA GLN A 116 8.12 13.91 16.99
C GLN A 116 7.44 12.55 16.77
N ASP A 117 7.93 11.47 17.38
CA ASP A 117 7.30 10.14 17.29
C ASP A 117 5.84 10.15 17.77
N GLN A 118 5.56 10.86 18.86
CA GLN A 118 4.20 10.98 19.40
C GLN A 118 3.32 11.86 18.50
N CYS A 119 3.90 12.92 17.92
CA CYS A 119 3.23 13.75 16.92
C CYS A 119 2.82 12.90 15.71
N LEU A 120 3.73 12.10 15.16
CA LEU A 120 3.45 11.21 14.02
C LEU A 120 2.39 10.16 14.35
N GLN A 121 2.40 9.58 15.55
CA GLN A 121 1.36 8.64 16.01
C GLN A 121 -0.03 9.28 16.10
N LEU A 122 -0.11 10.52 16.61
CA LEU A 122 -1.37 11.26 16.67
C LEU A 122 -1.88 11.57 15.26
N ILE A 123 -1.00 12.03 14.37
CA ILE A 123 -1.36 12.32 12.98
C ILE A 123 -1.86 11.05 12.31
N GLU A 124 -1.16 9.93 12.44
CA GLU A 124 -1.57 8.63 11.90
C GLU A 124 -2.98 8.25 12.35
N HIS A 125 -3.24 8.30 13.66
CA HIS A 125 -4.54 7.95 14.21
C HIS A 125 -5.66 8.80 13.61
N HIS A 126 -5.45 10.12 13.56
CA HIS A 126 -6.44 11.06 13.07
C HIS A 126 -6.62 11.01 11.55
N VAL A 127 -5.55 10.77 10.78
CA VAL A 127 -5.62 10.58 9.33
C VAL A 127 -6.37 9.29 8.99
N LYS A 128 -6.09 8.18 9.70
CA LYS A 128 -6.80 6.92 9.52
C LYS A 128 -8.28 7.05 9.78
N LYS A 129 -8.63 7.72 10.89
CA LYS A 129 -10.02 8.02 11.20
C LYS A 129 -10.66 8.89 10.11
N THR A 130 -10.03 9.99 9.73
CA THR A 130 -10.55 10.91 8.69
C THR A 130 -10.75 10.19 7.35
N TRP A 131 -9.84 9.30 6.98
CA TRP A 131 -9.95 8.46 5.78
C TRP A 131 -11.20 7.58 5.81
N ILE A 132 -11.40 6.84 6.90
CA ILE A 132 -12.57 5.98 7.10
C ILE A 132 -13.85 6.82 7.09
N ASP A 133 -13.90 7.90 7.87
CA ASP A 133 -15.06 8.81 7.94
C ASP A 133 -15.42 9.37 6.55
N CYS A 134 -14.42 9.70 5.72
CA CYS A 134 -14.65 10.18 4.35
C CYS A 134 -15.25 9.09 3.44
N ILE A 135 -14.76 7.86 3.53
CA ILE A 135 -15.28 6.74 2.73
C ILE A 135 -16.70 6.40 3.18
N GLU A 136 -16.95 6.34 4.49
CA GLU A 136 -18.29 6.15 5.05
C GLU A 136 -19.25 7.23 4.56
N GLU A 137 -18.84 8.50 4.54
CA GLU A 137 -19.67 9.61 4.02
C GLU A 137 -19.98 9.46 2.53
N LEU A 138 -19.02 9.02 1.71
CA LEU A 138 -19.25 8.77 0.29
C LEU A 138 -20.26 7.63 0.10
N LYS A 139 -20.14 6.55 0.89
CA LYS A 139 -21.06 5.42 0.86
C LYS A 139 -22.46 5.81 1.34
N ASP A 140 -22.57 6.58 2.43
CA ASP A 140 -23.87 6.99 2.99
C ASP A 140 -24.64 7.94 2.07
N LYS A 141 -23.92 8.68 1.22
CA LYS A 141 -24.49 9.48 0.14
C LYS A 141 -24.78 8.68 -1.13
N ASN A 142 -24.57 7.36 -1.12
CA ASN A 142 -24.69 6.45 -2.28
C ASN A 142 -23.80 6.85 -3.46
N LEU A 143 -22.62 7.43 -3.19
CA LEU A 143 -21.67 7.85 -4.22
C LEU A 143 -20.67 6.74 -4.57
N ILE A 144 -20.55 5.73 -3.71
CA ILE A 144 -19.77 4.51 -3.87
C ILE A 144 -20.57 3.33 -3.29
N ASP A 145 -20.30 2.11 -3.76
CA ASP A 145 -20.89 0.89 -3.22
C ASP A 145 -20.06 0.29 -2.05
N GLU A 146 -20.60 -0.75 -1.39
CA GLU A 146 -19.95 -1.38 -0.25
C GLU A 146 -18.63 -2.09 -0.64
N GLY A 147 -18.55 -2.64 -1.84
CA GLY A 147 -17.32 -3.29 -2.32
C GLY A 147 -16.19 -2.27 -2.50
N LEU A 148 -16.50 -1.10 -3.05
CA LEU A 148 -15.56 -0.01 -3.21
C LEU A 148 -15.15 0.59 -1.87
N LYS A 149 -16.07 0.67 -0.91
CA LYS A 149 -15.77 1.05 0.48
C LYS A 149 -14.78 0.08 1.12
N GLU A 150 -15.05 -1.23 1.07
CA GLU A 150 -14.14 -2.24 1.62
C GLU A 150 -12.76 -2.18 0.95
N GLN A 151 -12.70 -2.00 -0.38
CA GLN A 151 -11.44 -1.84 -1.09
C GLN A 151 -10.68 -0.60 -0.61
N ALA A 152 -11.34 0.55 -0.52
CA ALA A 152 -10.73 1.82 -0.13
C ALA A 152 -10.23 1.81 1.33
N GLU A 153 -10.99 1.20 2.25
CA GLU A 153 -10.59 1.02 3.65
C GLU A 153 -9.32 0.16 3.77
N ASN A 154 -9.23 -0.90 2.97
CA ASN A 154 -8.09 -1.84 2.98
C ASN A 154 -6.87 -1.33 2.21
N GLN A 155 -7.01 -0.29 1.38
CA GLN A 155 -5.91 0.27 0.58
C GLN A 155 -4.96 1.15 1.42
N SER A 156 -5.40 1.59 2.60
CA SER A 156 -4.71 2.58 3.43
C SER A 156 -3.44 2.01 4.08
N ASN A 157 -2.27 2.19 3.45
CA ASN A 157 -0.96 1.70 3.93
C ASN A 157 -0.33 2.63 5.00
N ILE A 158 -1.14 3.11 5.94
CA ILE A 158 -0.75 4.10 6.96
C ILE A 158 0.37 3.56 7.85
N ASP A 159 0.27 2.31 8.31
CA ASP A 159 1.28 1.63 9.15
C ASP A 159 2.65 1.42 8.45
N ALA A 160 2.72 1.52 7.12
CA ALA A 160 3.99 1.42 6.37
C ALA A 160 4.73 2.77 6.32
N MET A 161 3.98 3.87 6.35
CA MET A 161 4.53 5.23 6.26
C MET A 161 5.34 5.61 7.50
N MET A 162 4.85 5.30 8.70
CA MET A 162 5.59 5.58 9.95
C MET A 162 6.92 4.80 10.00
N GLN A 163 6.91 3.54 9.57
CA GLN A 163 8.15 2.74 9.52
C GLN A 163 9.16 3.35 8.54
N GLN A 164 8.69 3.93 7.44
CA GLN A 164 9.57 4.59 6.48
C GLN A 164 10.10 5.92 7.03
N ALA A 165 9.25 6.77 7.62
CA ALA A 165 9.67 8.02 8.27
C ALA A 165 10.68 7.78 9.40
N GLN A 166 10.47 6.73 10.22
CA GLN A 166 11.42 6.33 11.26
C GLN A 166 12.74 5.79 10.68
N ALA A 167 12.70 5.05 9.57
CA ALA A 167 13.89 4.53 8.91
C ALA A 167 14.74 5.63 8.26
N GLU A 168 14.11 6.60 7.60
CA GLU A 168 14.78 7.75 6.98
C GLU A 168 15.43 8.66 8.04
N GLN A 169 14.82 8.80 9.22
CA GLN A 169 15.44 9.51 10.33
C GLN A 169 16.66 8.78 10.93
N GLN A 170 16.60 7.45 11.07
CA GLN A 170 17.75 6.66 11.52
C GLN A 170 18.92 6.76 10.53
N GLN A 171 18.64 6.89 9.24
CA GLN A 171 19.66 7.14 8.22
C GLN A 171 20.20 8.57 8.29
N ALA A 172 19.36 9.60 8.43
CA ALA A 172 19.80 10.99 8.55
C ALA A 172 20.65 11.25 9.80
N ALA A 173 20.35 10.58 10.92
CA ALA A 173 21.13 10.68 12.16
C ALA A 173 22.53 10.01 12.07
N GLN A 174 22.74 9.07 11.14
CA GLN A 174 24.05 8.42 10.93
C GLN A 174 25.01 9.25 10.07
N VAL A 175 24.54 10.25 9.32
CA VAL A 175 25.39 11.07 8.42
C VAL A 175 26.09 12.24 9.14
N GLN A 176 25.79 12.49 10.43
CA GLN A 176 26.37 13.59 11.22
C GLN A 176 27.50 13.19 12.21
N SER A 177 28.15 12.03 12.02
CA SER A 177 29.35 11.68 12.80
C SER A 177 30.64 12.01 12.03
N PRO A 178 31.51 12.93 12.50
CA PRO A 178 32.81 13.16 11.87
C PRO A 178 33.73 11.96 12.04
N GLN A 179 34.42 11.59 10.96
CA GLN A 179 35.45 10.56 10.88
C GLN A 179 36.53 10.68 11.98
N MET A 180 36.84 9.58 12.66
CA MET A 180 38.21 9.26 13.09
C MET A 180 38.49 7.74 13.05
N GLN A 181 39.27 7.37 12.01
CA GLN A 181 40.52 6.60 12.02
C GLN A 181 40.61 5.15 12.59
N GLN A 182 40.98 4.26 11.65
CA GLN A 182 41.93 3.11 11.70
C GLN A 182 41.69 1.86 12.57
N GLY A 183 41.74 0.70 11.90
CA GLY A 183 42.20 -0.57 12.49
C GLY A 183 41.78 -1.85 11.72
N VAL A 184 42.64 -2.32 10.81
CA VAL A 184 42.96 -3.71 10.33
C VAL A 184 41.89 -4.85 10.38
N PRO A 185 41.80 -5.71 9.34
CA PRO A 185 40.78 -6.75 9.23
C PRO A 185 41.20 -8.05 9.92
N ALA A 186 40.28 -8.67 10.67
CA ALA A 186 40.45 -10.03 11.17
C ALA A 186 39.22 -10.88 10.85
N GLN A 187 39.43 -11.77 9.90
CA GLN A 187 38.60 -12.91 9.54
C GLN A 187 38.36 -13.80 10.77
N SER A 188 37.12 -14.01 11.18
CA SER A 188 36.74 -15.16 12.01
C SER A 188 35.25 -15.45 11.86
N GLY A 189 34.94 -16.69 11.49
CA GLY A 189 33.58 -17.19 11.46
C GLY A 189 33.00 -17.22 12.86
N ALA A 190 31.80 -16.67 13.02
CA ALA A 190 31.03 -16.79 14.25
C ALA A 190 29.55 -16.84 13.91
N SER A 191 28.94 -17.94 14.32
CA SER A 191 27.52 -18.16 14.55
C SER A 191 26.80 -16.90 15.03
N VAL A 192 25.77 -16.48 14.28
CA VAL A 192 24.86 -15.42 14.70
C VAL A 192 24.13 -15.88 15.97
N PRO A 193 24.26 -15.18 17.11
CA PRO A 193 23.47 -15.48 18.29
C PRO A 193 22.00 -15.16 17.99
N MET A 194 21.10 -16.10 18.28
CA MET A 194 19.67 -15.88 18.12
C MET A 194 19.21 -14.82 19.14
N PRO A 195 18.62 -13.69 18.69
CA PRO A 195 18.12 -12.68 19.61
C PRO A 195 16.90 -13.24 20.37
N SER A 196 16.85 -12.95 21.66
CA SER A 196 15.75 -13.30 22.57
C SER A 196 14.44 -12.56 22.27
N ASN A 197 14.47 -11.59 21.35
CA ASN A 197 13.30 -10.87 20.86
C ASN A 197 13.25 -10.92 19.32
N LEU A 198 12.44 -11.84 18.78
CA LEU A 198 12.29 -12.09 17.34
C LEU A 198 11.61 -10.92 16.60
N GLY A 199 11.01 -9.96 17.31
CA GLY A 199 10.33 -8.79 16.73
C GLY A 199 11.23 -7.61 16.35
N ALA A 200 12.51 -7.61 16.74
CA ALA A 200 13.39 -6.45 16.52
C ALA A 200 14.10 -6.43 15.16
N ASN A 201 14.13 -7.56 14.43
CA ASN A 201 14.81 -7.66 13.14
C ASN A 201 13.85 -8.17 12.06
N THR A 202 13.53 -7.31 11.10
CA THR A 202 12.59 -7.56 10.00
C THR A 202 12.91 -8.83 9.20
N LYS A 203 14.20 -9.12 8.95
CA LYS A 203 14.59 -10.34 8.23
C LYS A 203 14.30 -11.58 9.05
N VAL A 204 14.64 -11.56 10.34
CA VAL A 204 14.41 -12.67 11.27
C VAL A 204 12.91 -12.95 11.42
N LEU A 205 12.09 -11.90 11.57
CA LEU A 205 10.63 -12.01 11.64
C LEU A 205 10.03 -12.64 10.37
N LYS A 206 10.49 -12.24 9.17
CA LYS A 206 10.01 -12.81 7.90
C LYS A 206 10.37 -14.29 7.77
N LEU A 207 11.59 -14.68 8.13
CA LEU A 207 12.02 -16.09 8.10
C LEU A 207 11.27 -16.94 9.13
N ALA A 208 11.03 -16.40 10.33
CA ALA A 208 10.22 -17.06 11.36
C ALA A 208 8.74 -17.22 10.93
N THR A 209 8.16 -16.18 10.33
CA THR A 209 6.78 -16.24 9.81
C THR A 209 6.65 -17.23 8.64
N LEU A 210 7.65 -17.27 7.76
CA LEU A 210 7.71 -18.26 6.68
C LEU A 210 7.82 -19.69 7.23
N ALA A 211 8.60 -19.89 8.29
CA ALA A 211 8.69 -21.19 8.97
C ALA A 211 7.35 -21.62 9.59
N MET A 212 6.60 -20.70 10.21
CA MET A 212 5.25 -20.97 10.71
C MET A 212 4.28 -21.40 9.60
N LEU A 213 4.41 -20.82 8.39
CA LEU A 213 3.65 -21.24 7.22
C LEU A 213 4.07 -22.65 6.75
N PHE A 214 5.38 -22.91 6.67
CA PHE A 214 5.91 -24.20 6.22
C PHE A 214 5.59 -25.35 7.17
N GLN A 215 5.52 -25.11 8.49
CA GLN A 215 5.03 -26.09 9.47
C GLN A 215 3.61 -26.59 9.17
N LYS A 216 2.80 -25.82 8.44
CA LYS A 216 1.43 -26.17 8.03
C LYS A 216 1.33 -26.76 6.61
N MET A 217 2.45 -26.93 5.92
CA MET A 217 2.50 -27.41 4.53
C MET A 217 3.05 -28.85 4.44
N LYS A 218 2.83 -29.51 3.29
CA LYS A 218 3.44 -30.82 3.01
C LYS A 218 4.95 -30.69 2.85
N GLN A 219 5.71 -31.53 3.54
CA GLN A 219 7.18 -31.46 3.60
C GLN A 219 7.86 -31.49 2.23
N GLU A 220 7.37 -32.30 1.28
CA GLU A 220 7.91 -32.35 -0.09
C GLU A 220 7.85 -30.98 -0.80
N ARG A 221 6.77 -30.22 -0.58
CA ARG A 221 6.61 -28.88 -1.16
C ARG A 221 7.51 -27.88 -0.46
N VAL A 222 7.65 -27.99 0.87
CA VAL A 222 8.55 -27.15 1.66
C VAL A 222 9.99 -27.32 1.19
N GLN A 223 10.47 -28.56 1.04
CA GLN A 223 11.83 -28.82 0.58
C GLN A 223 12.08 -28.26 -0.84
N THR A 224 11.11 -28.42 -1.74
CA THR A 224 11.18 -27.86 -3.10
C THR A 224 11.32 -26.33 -3.09
N ILE A 225 10.67 -25.65 -2.14
CA ILE A 225 10.77 -24.20 -1.98
C ILE A 225 12.08 -23.81 -1.32
N LEU A 226 12.49 -24.49 -0.23
CA LEU A 226 13.75 -24.23 0.48
C LEU A 226 14.98 -24.39 -0.42
N ASN A 227 14.95 -25.32 -1.38
CA ASN A 227 16.04 -25.51 -2.36
C ASN A 227 16.27 -24.29 -3.27
N LYS A 228 15.32 -23.34 -3.32
CA LYS A 228 15.45 -22.09 -4.08
C LYS A 228 16.00 -20.92 -3.24
N PHE A 229 16.12 -21.10 -1.93
CA PHE A 229 16.68 -20.08 -1.03
C PHE A 229 18.21 -20.21 -1.02
N ASN A 230 18.89 -19.13 -0.62
CA ASN A 230 20.30 -19.27 -0.29
C ASN A 230 20.47 -20.20 0.95
N PRO A 231 21.61 -20.88 1.09
CA PRO A 231 21.82 -21.88 2.14
C PRO A 231 21.65 -21.34 3.57
N ASP A 232 22.04 -20.09 3.81
CA ASP A 232 21.97 -19.46 5.13
C ASP A 232 20.52 -19.20 5.55
N ASP A 233 19.72 -18.61 4.66
CA ASP A 233 18.30 -18.33 4.92
C ASP A 233 17.48 -19.62 5.00
N ALA A 234 17.78 -20.61 4.13
CA ALA A 234 17.17 -21.94 4.23
C ALA A 234 17.46 -22.60 5.58
N GLY A 235 18.73 -22.54 6.03
CA GLY A 235 19.14 -23.04 7.33
C GLY A 235 18.45 -22.34 8.50
N SER A 236 18.25 -21.03 8.42
CA SER A 236 17.47 -20.27 9.41
C SER A 236 16.01 -20.67 9.44
N VAL A 237 15.35 -20.84 8.29
CA VAL A 237 13.94 -21.28 8.21
C VAL A 237 13.77 -22.68 8.79
N ILE A 238 14.69 -23.60 8.48
CA ILE A 238 14.68 -24.97 9.04
C ILE A 238 14.79 -24.92 10.57
N LYS A 239 15.73 -24.14 11.12
CA LYS A 239 15.88 -23.96 12.57
C LYS A 239 14.60 -23.43 13.21
N PHE A 240 13.92 -22.48 12.58
CA PHE A 240 12.64 -21.98 13.07
C PHE A 240 11.54 -23.04 13.00
N MET A 241 11.47 -23.83 11.93
CA MET A 241 10.49 -24.91 11.79
C MET A 241 10.63 -25.99 12.88
N GLU A 242 11.83 -26.18 13.43
CA GLU A 242 12.10 -27.12 14.53
C GLU A 242 11.77 -26.53 15.91
N MET A 243 11.43 -25.24 16.02
CA MET A 243 11.05 -24.62 17.29
C MET A 243 9.57 -24.92 17.63
N PRO A 244 9.29 -25.62 18.75
CA PRO A 244 7.93 -26.00 19.13
C PRO A 244 7.11 -24.84 19.70
N ASP A 245 7.77 -23.78 20.18
CA ASP A 245 7.14 -22.58 20.76
C ASP A 245 7.28 -21.34 19.86
N LEU A 246 7.50 -21.54 18.56
CA LEU A 246 7.67 -20.44 17.62
C LEU A 246 6.44 -19.52 17.59
N GLN A 247 5.24 -20.09 17.62
CA GLN A 247 3.98 -19.35 17.56
C GLN A 247 3.78 -18.40 18.74
N SER A 248 4.33 -18.71 19.92
CA SER A 248 4.23 -17.85 21.10
C SER A 248 5.32 -16.79 21.17
N LYS A 249 6.40 -16.95 20.38
CA LYS A 249 7.54 -16.02 20.32
C LYS A 249 7.43 -15.00 19.19
N VAL A 250 6.49 -15.18 18.27
CA VAL A 250 6.23 -14.26 17.17
C VAL A 250 4.95 -13.50 17.46
N ASP A 251 5.04 -12.17 17.40
CA ASP A 251 3.87 -11.29 17.55
C ASP A 251 2.83 -11.59 16.44
N PRO A 252 1.56 -11.91 16.80
CA PRO A 252 0.54 -12.30 15.82
C PRO A 252 0.23 -11.23 14.76
N TYR A 253 0.29 -9.94 15.13
CA TYR A 253 0.02 -8.84 14.21
C TYR A 253 1.14 -8.72 13.17
N SER A 254 2.39 -8.77 13.62
CA SER A 254 3.59 -8.73 12.81
C SER A 254 3.71 -9.94 11.87
N ALA A 255 3.33 -11.13 12.33
CA ALA A 255 3.24 -12.33 11.51
C ALA A 255 2.16 -12.21 10.42
N MET A 256 0.97 -11.73 10.77
CA MET A 256 -0.12 -11.52 9.81
C MET A 256 0.27 -10.55 8.70
N ARG A 257 0.95 -9.45 9.05
CA ARG A 257 1.48 -8.49 8.07
C ARG A 257 2.50 -9.16 7.12
N CYS A 258 3.44 -9.92 7.66
CA CYS A 258 4.41 -10.67 6.83
C CYS A 258 3.72 -11.68 5.89
N LEU A 259 2.65 -12.35 6.35
CA LEU A 259 1.87 -13.27 5.50
C LEU A 259 1.10 -12.52 4.40
N GLN A 260 0.57 -11.33 4.69
CA GLN A 260 -0.09 -10.49 3.69
C GLN A 260 0.91 -10.00 2.63
N GLU A 261 2.11 -9.59 3.03
CA GLU A 261 3.19 -9.26 2.10
C GLU A 261 3.55 -10.45 1.20
N ILE A 262 3.70 -11.66 1.79
CA ILE A 262 3.94 -12.87 1.01
C ILE A 262 2.79 -13.09 0.03
N LYS A 263 1.53 -12.97 0.46
CA LYS A 263 0.35 -13.12 -0.41
C LYS A 263 0.34 -12.11 -1.56
N ALA A 264 0.68 -10.85 -1.30
CA ALA A 264 0.70 -9.78 -2.31
C ALA A 264 1.84 -9.93 -3.32
N ASN A 265 2.97 -10.52 -2.91
CA ASN A 265 4.15 -10.73 -3.75
C ASN A 265 4.22 -12.14 -4.38
N LEU A 266 3.34 -13.06 -3.97
CA LEU A 266 3.18 -14.30 -4.69
C LEU A 266 2.65 -13.97 -6.09
N PRO A 267 3.24 -14.54 -7.16
CA PRO A 267 2.69 -14.37 -8.50
C PRO A 267 1.22 -14.77 -8.45
N ALA A 268 0.35 -13.86 -8.90
CA ALA A 268 -1.09 -14.04 -8.85
C ALA A 268 -1.43 -15.46 -9.30
N VAL A 269 -2.00 -16.26 -8.41
CA VAL A 269 -2.45 -17.61 -8.72
C VAL A 269 -3.62 -17.46 -9.69
N GLY A 270 -3.33 -17.40 -11.00
CA GLY A 270 -4.33 -16.98 -11.97
C GLY A 270 -3.97 -17.01 -13.46
N GLN A 271 -2.82 -17.57 -13.86
CA GLN A 271 -2.55 -17.84 -15.29
C GLN A 271 -2.76 -19.30 -15.70
N ASN A 272 -3.44 -20.10 -14.88
CA ASN A 272 -4.04 -21.34 -15.38
C ASN A 272 -5.44 -21.02 -15.90
N LEU A 273 -5.51 -20.41 -17.10
CA LEU A 273 -6.75 -20.25 -17.86
C LEU A 273 -7.28 -21.63 -18.24
N THR A 274 -8.00 -22.27 -17.32
CA THR A 274 -8.65 -23.55 -17.59
C THR A 274 -10.01 -23.29 -18.24
N PRO A 275 -10.46 -24.16 -19.16
CA PRO A 275 -11.83 -24.11 -19.68
C PRO A 275 -12.89 -23.99 -18.58
N SER A 276 -12.70 -24.69 -17.45
CA SER A 276 -13.62 -24.67 -16.31
C SER A 276 -13.75 -23.30 -15.64
N THR A 277 -12.64 -22.59 -15.44
CA THR A 277 -12.67 -21.26 -14.81
C THR A 277 -13.35 -20.23 -15.69
N ILE A 278 -13.15 -20.32 -17.01
CA ILE A 278 -13.80 -19.45 -17.99
C ILE A 278 -15.31 -19.75 -18.10
N ILE A 279 -15.71 -21.02 -18.07
CA ILE A 279 -17.13 -21.41 -18.07
C ILE A 279 -17.84 -20.86 -16.84
N SER A 280 -17.26 -21.05 -15.65
CA SER A 280 -17.84 -20.52 -14.41
C SER A 280 -17.97 -19.01 -14.44
N LYS A 281 -17.01 -18.30 -15.03
CA LYS A 281 -17.07 -16.85 -15.22
C LYS A 281 -18.27 -16.43 -16.08
N ILE A 282 -18.51 -17.10 -17.19
CA ILE A 282 -19.65 -16.82 -18.08
C ILE A 282 -20.99 -17.21 -17.43
N GLN A 283 -21.03 -18.33 -16.69
CA GLN A 283 -22.24 -18.74 -15.97
C GLN A 283 -22.62 -17.74 -14.88
N ASN A 284 -21.67 -17.11 -14.21
CA ASN A 284 -21.94 -16.07 -13.23
C ASN A 284 -22.62 -14.83 -13.86
N VAL A 285 -22.31 -14.50 -15.10
CA VAL A 285 -22.98 -13.39 -15.82
C VAL A 285 -24.49 -13.66 -15.97
N SER A 286 -24.93 -14.92 -16.08
CA SER A 286 -26.36 -15.25 -16.16
C SER A 286 -27.15 -15.00 -14.87
N GLN A 287 -26.47 -14.70 -13.76
CA GLN A 287 -27.12 -14.25 -12.54
C GLN A 287 -27.61 -12.79 -12.65
N TYR A 288 -27.01 -12.02 -13.56
CA TYR A 288 -27.26 -10.58 -13.71
C TYR A 288 -27.88 -10.21 -15.06
N LEU A 289 -27.57 -10.94 -16.12
CA LEU A 289 -28.16 -10.77 -17.44
C LEU A 289 -29.04 -11.96 -17.80
N ASP A 290 -30.30 -11.68 -18.12
CA ASP A 290 -31.19 -12.69 -18.68
C ASP A 290 -30.80 -13.07 -20.12
N ARG A 291 -31.38 -14.16 -20.63
CA ARG A 291 -31.06 -14.66 -21.97
C ARG A 291 -31.35 -13.62 -23.07
N SER A 292 -32.39 -12.80 -22.92
CA SER A 292 -32.75 -11.77 -23.91
C SER A 292 -31.75 -10.62 -23.91
N GLN A 293 -31.26 -10.22 -22.73
CA GLN A 293 -30.23 -9.21 -22.57
C GLN A 293 -28.89 -9.69 -23.13
N LEU A 294 -28.52 -10.94 -22.89
CA LEU A 294 -27.32 -11.55 -23.48
C LEU A 294 -27.40 -11.60 -25.02
N GLU A 295 -28.56 -11.95 -25.59
CA GLU A 295 -28.77 -11.92 -27.05
C GLU A 295 -28.63 -10.51 -27.62
N GLN A 296 -29.08 -9.48 -26.88
CA GLN A 296 -28.95 -8.08 -27.26
C GLN A 296 -27.51 -7.59 -27.16
N THR A 297 -26.80 -7.88 -26.06
CA THR A 297 -25.37 -7.53 -25.86
C THR A 297 -24.51 -8.16 -26.95
N LEU A 298 -24.78 -9.42 -27.29
CA LEU A 298 -24.04 -10.14 -28.32
C LEU A 298 -24.57 -9.86 -29.74
N ARG A 299 -25.56 -9.00 -29.96
CA ARG A 299 -26.23 -8.86 -31.27
C ARG A 299 -25.27 -8.62 -32.43
N MET A 300 -24.28 -7.75 -32.23
CA MET A 300 -23.27 -7.38 -33.23
C MET A 300 -22.08 -8.34 -33.31
N GLU A 301 -22.01 -9.33 -32.41
CA GLU A 301 -20.89 -10.25 -32.31
C GLU A 301 -20.91 -11.37 -33.36
N ARG A 302 -19.71 -11.88 -33.64
CA ARG A 302 -19.51 -12.98 -34.60
C ARG A 302 -20.19 -14.26 -34.10
N GLY A 303 -20.70 -15.08 -35.02
CA GLY A 303 -21.40 -16.33 -34.67
C GLY A 303 -20.60 -17.29 -33.78
N LYS A 304 -19.27 -17.32 -33.89
CA LYS A 304 -18.40 -18.13 -33.01
C LYS A 304 -18.39 -17.65 -31.56
N VAL A 305 -18.44 -16.33 -31.33
CA VAL A 305 -18.50 -15.73 -29.98
C VAL A 305 -19.85 -16.05 -29.34
N LYS A 306 -20.94 -15.84 -30.08
CA LYS A 306 -22.30 -16.21 -29.64
C LYS A 306 -22.37 -17.68 -29.24
N LYS A 307 -21.89 -18.57 -30.11
CA LYS A 307 -21.91 -20.02 -29.87
C LYS A 307 -21.10 -20.40 -28.64
N PHE A 308 -19.93 -19.79 -28.43
CA PHE A 308 -19.13 -20.01 -27.22
C PHE A 308 -19.85 -19.59 -25.95
N VAL A 309 -20.45 -18.40 -25.92
CA VAL A 309 -21.13 -17.90 -24.72
C VAL A 309 -22.33 -18.79 -24.38
N PHE A 310 -23.17 -19.13 -25.35
CA PHE A 310 -24.34 -19.98 -25.09
C PHE A 310 -23.97 -21.43 -24.74
N SER A 311 -22.93 -22.01 -25.36
CA SER A 311 -22.41 -23.31 -24.93
C SER A 311 -21.84 -23.27 -23.52
N ALA A 312 -21.15 -22.19 -23.13
CA ALA A 312 -20.61 -22.04 -21.78
C ALA A 312 -21.71 -21.91 -20.72
N LEU A 313 -22.86 -21.30 -21.04
CA LEU A 313 -24.02 -21.29 -20.15
C LEU A 313 -24.56 -22.71 -19.89
N GLU A 314 -24.50 -23.58 -20.89
CA GLU A 314 -24.87 -25.00 -20.79
C GLU A 314 -23.77 -25.86 -20.14
N GLY A 315 -22.63 -25.26 -19.77
CA GLY A 315 -21.50 -25.92 -19.13
C GLY A 315 -20.48 -26.51 -20.10
N GLU A 316 -20.64 -26.27 -21.41
CA GLU A 316 -19.76 -26.80 -22.45
C GLU A 316 -18.76 -25.75 -22.95
N TYR A 317 -17.50 -26.15 -23.13
CA TYR A 317 -16.47 -25.27 -23.67
C TYR A 317 -16.41 -25.38 -25.19
N TYR A 318 -16.86 -24.33 -25.90
CA TYR A 318 -16.68 -24.25 -27.34
C TYR A 318 -15.21 -23.93 -27.69
N GLU A 319 -14.71 -24.52 -28.78
CA GLU A 319 -13.29 -24.51 -29.16
C GLU A 319 -12.77 -23.11 -29.56
N ILE A 320 -12.51 -22.27 -28.56
CA ILE A 320 -11.89 -20.94 -28.66
C ILE A 320 -10.61 -20.92 -27.82
N PRO A 321 -9.53 -20.26 -28.28
CA PRO A 321 -8.32 -20.10 -27.48
C PRO A 321 -8.61 -19.49 -26.09
N PRO A 322 -8.10 -20.06 -24.98
CA PRO A 322 -8.42 -19.62 -23.62
C PRO A 322 -8.23 -18.12 -23.35
N LYS A 323 -7.23 -17.49 -23.99
CA LYS A 323 -7.01 -16.03 -23.91
C LYS A 323 -8.17 -15.24 -24.53
N VAL A 324 -8.64 -15.65 -25.69
CA VAL A 324 -9.76 -15.01 -26.39
C VAL A 324 -11.06 -15.26 -25.63
N ALA A 325 -11.25 -16.47 -25.13
CA ALA A 325 -12.39 -16.86 -24.30
C ALA A 325 -12.47 -16.04 -23.00
N ASN A 326 -11.33 -15.76 -22.35
CA ASN A 326 -11.25 -14.90 -21.18
C ASN A 326 -11.58 -13.43 -21.50
N ILE A 327 -11.12 -12.90 -22.63
CA ILE A 327 -11.48 -11.53 -23.07
C ILE A 327 -13.00 -11.42 -23.26
N ILE A 328 -13.62 -12.42 -23.89
CA ILE A 328 -15.09 -12.46 -24.06
C ILE A 328 -15.79 -12.53 -22.70
N ALA A 329 -15.32 -13.39 -21.78
CA ALA A 329 -15.92 -13.54 -20.46
C ALA A 329 -15.80 -12.26 -19.62
N THR A 330 -14.65 -11.57 -19.65
CA THR A 330 -14.48 -10.27 -18.98
C THR A 330 -15.34 -9.19 -19.62
N HIS A 331 -15.43 -9.13 -20.95
CA HIS A 331 -16.28 -8.14 -21.61
C HIS A 331 -17.77 -8.30 -21.24
N LEU A 332 -18.24 -9.54 -21.07
CA LEU A 332 -19.60 -9.82 -20.61
C LEU A 332 -19.81 -9.45 -19.14
N GLU A 333 -18.82 -9.67 -18.28
CA GLU A 333 -18.84 -9.26 -16.87
C GLU A 333 -18.88 -7.74 -16.73
N ASP A 334 -18.11 -7.02 -17.56
CA ASP A 334 -18.08 -5.55 -17.60
C ASP A 334 -19.35 -4.94 -18.24
N SER A 335 -20.20 -5.76 -18.88
CA SER A 335 -21.46 -5.33 -19.51
C SER A 335 -22.68 -5.43 -18.57
N VAL A 336 -22.48 -5.93 -17.36
CA VAL A 336 -23.46 -5.99 -16.26
C VAL A 336 -23.49 -4.66 -15.52
#